data_AF-A0A4Q3RBM4-F1
#
_entry.id   AF-A0A4Q3RBM4-F1
#
_cell.length_a   1.000
_cell.length_b   1.000
_cell.length_c   1.000
_cell.angle_alpha   90.00
_cell.angle_beta   90.00
_cell.angle_gamma   90.00
#
_symmetry.space_group_name_H-M   'P 1'
#
loop_
_entity.id
_entity.type
_entity.pdbx_description
1 polymer ?
#
loop_
_entity_poly.entity_id
_entity_poly.type
_entity_poly.pdbx_seq_one_letter_code
_entity_poly.pdbx_strand_id
1 'polypeptide(L)'
;MKSSLLIIGLSLIGLTAAAQDTTGRKIKITSSFKPVLKEAAKINFNASPALVDTSRPRLQYNIPNQNLNFAFQPGTLRPLALAVDTGGNWTNESYVKAGFGNFKTPFVQLGLSVGDGQRAGINLYGQHVSSKGKIQFQDYSRTNAELNAFFKSGNIEWNARLGGLQENYNKYGFLPKTLIFPEDSIDVKLQTWRGRIAFRNVNRTDLGISYAPELKIDV
;
A
#
# COMPACT_ATOMS: atom_id res chain seq x y z
N MET A 1 -35.57 84.33 61.10
CA MET A 1 -35.37 85.79 60.97
C MET A 1 -33.99 86.06 60.35
N LYS A 2 -33.76 87.30 59.88
CA LYS A 2 -32.49 87.99 59.57
C LYS A 2 -31.23 87.32 60.18
N SER A 3 -30.22 86.90 59.40
CA SER A 3 -29.05 87.68 58.92
C SER A 3 -28.17 88.25 60.07
N SER A 4 -26.83 88.28 60.04
CA SER A 4 -25.88 88.19 58.90
C SER A 4 -24.44 87.87 59.41
N LEU A 5 -23.42 88.25 58.61
CA LEU A 5 -21.95 88.22 58.81
C LEU A 5 -21.27 86.86 58.49
N LEU A 6 -20.17 86.77 57.71
CA LEU A 6 -18.93 87.59 57.54
C LEU A 6 -17.94 87.40 58.73
N ILE A 7 -16.60 87.36 58.57
CA ILE A 7 -15.72 87.70 57.43
C ILE A 7 -14.33 86.98 57.51
N ILE A 8 -13.54 87.05 56.42
CA ILE A 8 -12.05 86.92 56.21
C ILE A 8 -11.16 86.55 57.44
N GLY A 9 -10.09 85.73 57.39
CA GLY A 9 -9.30 85.14 56.28
C GLY A 9 -7.79 85.54 56.36
N LEU A 10 -6.84 84.85 55.69
CA LEU A 10 -5.42 85.27 55.62
C LEU A 10 -4.59 84.64 54.46
N SER A 11 -3.60 85.39 53.93
CA SER A 11 -2.30 85.06 53.26
C SER A 11 -2.06 83.66 52.62
N LEU A 12 -1.42 83.46 51.44
CA LEU A 12 -0.31 84.09 50.68
C LEU A 12 -0.53 83.89 49.13
N ILE A 13 0.02 84.56 48.10
CA ILE A 13 1.06 85.62 47.85
C ILE A 13 2.53 85.15 47.96
N GLY A 14 3.41 85.05 46.96
CA GLY A 14 3.49 85.28 45.49
C GLY A 14 4.91 84.81 45.03
N LEU A 15 5.36 84.63 43.78
CA LEU A 15 5.35 85.39 42.51
C LEU A 15 5.58 84.36 41.35
N THR A 16 4.93 84.41 40.18
CA THR A 16 5.28 85.15 38.92
C THR A 16 6.76 85.04 38.49
N ALA A 17 7.13 84.74 37.23
CA ALA A 17 6.39 84.55 35.96
C ALA A 17 7.14 83.49 35.08
N ALA A 18 6.87 83.19 33.80
CA ALA A 18 6.02 83.79 32.77
C ALA A 18 5.53 82.70 31.75
N ALA A 19 4.89 83.09 30.65
CA ALA A 19 4.37 82.20 29.59
C ALA A 19 4.34 82.88 28.20
N GLN A 20 4.08 82.11 27.13
CA GLN A 20 3.73 82.61 25.79
C GLN A 20 2.49 81.91 25.23
N ASP A 21 1.65 82.66 24.49
CA ASP A 21 0.39 82.25 23.84
C ASP A 21 0.41 82.66 22.36
N THR A 22 -0.25 81.89 21.50
CA THR A 22 -0.63 82.27 20.13
C THR A 22 -1.98 81.66 19.74
N THR A 23 -2.99 82.51 19.53
CA THR A 23 -4.40 82.10 19.37
C THR A 23 -4.85 81.99 17.90
N GLY A 24 -5.81 81.08 17.60
CA GLY A 24 -6.50 80.98 16.29
C GLY A 24 -7.99 80.65 16.43
N ARG A 25 -8.86 81.18 15.54
CA ARG A 25 -10.34 81.14 15.69
C ARG A 25 -11.07 80.21 14.70
N LYS A 26 -12.29 79.80 15.08
CA LYS A 26 -13.17 78.83 14.39
C LYS A 26 -14.08 79.49 13.34
N ILE A 27 -14.56 78.70 12.37
CA ILE A 27 -15.70 79.03 11.49
C ILE A 27 -16.66 77.82 11.43
N LYS A 28 -17.98 78.07 11.35
CA LYS A 28 -19.03 77.09 11.04
C LYS A 28 -20.00 77.67 10.03
N ILE A 29 -20.31 76.93 8.97
CA ILE A 29 -21.34 77.26 7.99
C ILE A 29 -22.39 76.14 8.02
N THR A 30 -23.68 76.49 7.90
CA THR A 30 -24.79 75.53 7.83
C THR A 30 -25.65 75.91 6.63
N SER A 31 -25.98 74.94 5.76
CA SER A 31 -26.79 75.17 4.55
C SER A 31 -28.11 74.40 4.64
N SER A 32 -29.22 75.05 4.30
CA SER A 32 -30.55 74.45 4.25
C SER A 32 -30.89 74.01 2.82
N PHE A 33 -30.76 72.71 2.56
CA PHE A 33 -31.07 72.12 1.26
C PHE A 33 -32.59 72.11 0.97
N LYS A 34 -32.98 72.39 -0.28
CA LYS A 34 -34.38 72.48 -0.70
C LYS A 34 -34.57 71.82 -2.08
N PRO A 35 -34.91 70.52 -2.14
CA PRO A 35 -35.05 69.80 -3.41
C PRO A 35 -36.35 70.16 -4.14
N VAL A 36 -36.31 70.14 -5.47
CA VAL A 36 -37.48 70.21 -6.34
C VAL A 36 -37.26 69.24 -7.51
N LEU A 37 -38.24 68.39 -7.79
CA LEU A 37 -38.21 67.46 -8.94
C LEU A 37 -38.57 68.20 -10.23
N LYS A 38 -37.93 67.81 -11.34
CA LYS A 38 -38.28 68.25 -12.70
C LYS A 38 -38.77 67.04 -13.50
N GLU A 39 -39.92 67.18 -14.14
CA GLU A 39 -40.44 66.19 -15.09
C GLU A 39 -39.56 66.10 -16.34
N ALA A 40 -39.51 64.90 -16.93
CA ALA A 40 -38.60 64.58 -18.03
C ALA A 40 -39.37 64.24 -19.33
N ALA A 41 -39.07 64.97 -20.42
CA ALA A 41 -39.68 64.72 -21.71
C ALA A 41 -39.13 63.42 -22.36
N LYS A 42 -40.02 62.51 -22.75
CA LYS A 42 -39.66 61.23 -23.38
C LYS A 42 -39.38 61.41 -24.88
N ILE A 43 -38.12 61.25 -25.28
CA ILE A 43 -37.71 61.23 -26.69
C ILE A 43 -37.75 59.79 -27.22
N ASN A 44 -38.42 59.55 -28.34
CA ASN A 44 -38.46 58.24 -29.00
C ASN A 44 -37.51 58.25 -30.21
N PHE A 45 -36.45 57.43 -30.17
CA PHE A 45 -35.49 57.30 -31.26
C PHE A 45 -35.74 56.02 -32.07
N ASN A 46 -36.02 56.16 -33.37
CA ASN A 46 -36.04 55.04 -34.31
C ASN A 46 -34.72 55.05 -35.11
N ALA A 47 -33.74 54.27 -34.67
CA ALA A 47 -32.44 54.18 -35.33
C ALA A 47 -32.38 52.94 -36.24
N SER A 48 -32.24 53.15 -37.55
CA SER A 48 -31.86 52.08 -38.48
C SER A 48 -30.37 51.77 -38.32
N PRO A 49 -29.94 50.49 -38.29
CA PRO A 49 -28.52 50.15 -38.18
C PRO A 49 -27.74 50.56 -39.45
N ALA A 50 -26.48 50.92 -39.26
CA ALA A 50 -25.54 51.10 -40.36
C ALA A 50 -25.21 49.75 -41.03
N LEU A 51 -24.81 49.79 -42.31
CA LEU A 51 -24.37 48.59 -43.03
C LEU A 51 -23.07 48.05 -42.44
N VAL A 52 -22.97 46.72 -42.33
CA VAL A 52 -21.85 46.03 -41.70
C VAL A 52 -20.67 45.93 -42.66
N ASP A 53 -19.52 46.47 -42.29
CA ASP A 53 -18.25 46.19 -42.96
C ASP A 53 -17.87 44.72 -42.74
N THR A 54 -17.55 44.03 -43.85
CA THR A 54 -17.19 42.61 -43.86
C THR A 54 -15.71 42.37 -44.18
N SER A 55 -14.92 43.44 -44.26
CA SER A 55 -13.48 43.36 -44.48
C SER A 55 -12.79 42.60 -43.32
N ARG A 56 -12.01 41.56 -43.67
CA ARG A 56 -11.29 40.72 -42.71
C ARG A 56 -9.80 41.08 -42.73
N PRO A 57 -9.18 41.45 -41.59
CA PRO A 57 -7.75 41.70 -41.55
C PRO A 57 -6.97 40.41 -41.82
N ARG A 58 -5.90 40.51 -42.61
CA ARG A 58 -4.96 39.40 -42.83
C ARG A 58 -3.99 39.31 -41.65
N LEU A 59 -4.16 38.27 -40.84
CA LEU A 59 -3.30 37.99 -39.68
C LEU A 59 -2.18 37.02 -40.09
N GLN A 60 -0.94 37.50 -40.15
CA GLN A 60 0.24 36.69 -40.44
C GLN A 60 1.06 36.49 -39.17
N TYR A 61 1.10 35.26 -38.67
CA TYR A 61 1.87 34.89 -37.48
C TYR A 61 3.14 34.14 -37.85
N ASN A 62 4.27 34.52 -37.25
CA ASN A 62 5.50 33.74 -37.27
C ASN A 62 5.80 33.28 -35.84
N ILE A 63 5.56 31.99 -35.55
CA ILE A 63 5.74 31.41 -34.22
C ILE A 63 7.02 30.57 -34.24
N PRO A 64 8.10 30.99 -33.56
CA PRO A 64 9.34 30.21 -33.52
C PRO A 64 9.14 28.93 -32.70
N ASN A 65 9.68 27.82 -33.19
CA ASN A 65 9.52 26.51 -32.55
C ASN A 65 10.34 26.43 -31.25
N GLN A 66 9.66 26.32 -30.11
CA GLN A 66 10.27 26.19 -28.79
C GLN A 66 10.66 24.73 -28.53
N ASN A 67 11.92 24.37 -28.79
CA ASN A 67 12.42 23.01 -28.60
C ASN A 67 12.72 22.73 -27.10
N LEU A 68 11.67 22.51 -26.32
CA LEU A 68 11.72 22.37 -24.86
C LEU A 68 12.24 20.99 -24.44
N ASN A 69 13.56 20.88 -24.29
CA ASN A 69 14.23 19.71 -23.69
C ASN A 69 13.93 19.59 -22.19
N PHE A 70 12.79 19.01 -21.84
CA PHE A 70 12.46 18.64 -20.47
C PHE A 70 13.31 17.44 -20.02
N ALA A 71 14.36 17.71 -19.24
CA ALA A 71 15.10 16.67 -18.53
C ALA A 71 14.18 16.03 -17.46
N PHE A 72 13.63 14.85 -17.75
CA PHE A 72 12.76 14.13 -16.83
C PHE A 72 13.53 13.72 -15.57
N GLN A 73 13.27 14.43 -14.47
CA GLN A 73 13.77 14.07 -13.14
C GLN A 73 12.73 13.17 -12.47
N PRO A 74 12.98 11.84 -12.33
CA PRO A 74 12.05 10.97 -11.61
C PRO A 74 11.99 11.38 -10.14
N GLY A 75 10.78 11.65 -9.65
CA GLY A 75 10.56 11.96 -8.23
C GLY A 75 11.01 10.81 -7.33
N THR A 76 11.63 11.11 -6.20
CA THR A 76 12.17 10.09 -5.31
C THR A 76 11.05 9.30 -4.65
N LEU A 77 10.99 8.00 -4.95
CA LEU A 77 10.08 7.06 -4.32
C LEU A 77 10.40 6.97 -2.82
N ARG A 78 9.53 7.53 -1.99
CA ARG A 78 9.58 7.31 -0.54
C ARG A 78 8.92 5.96 -0.24
N PRO A 79 9.64 4.95 0.27
CA PRO A 79 9.00 3.70 0.67
C PRO A 79 8.11 4.00 1.88
N LEU A 80 6.79 3.90 1.70
CA LEU A 80 5.87 3.88 2.82
C LEU A 80 6.12 2.57 3.59
N ALA A 81 6.47 2.68 4.87
CA ALA A 81 6.64 1.50 5.70
C ALA A 81 5.31 0.74 5.75
N LEU A 82 5.32 -0.53 5.33
CA LEU A 82 4.18 -1.41 5.53
C LEU A 82 3.95 -1.52 7.03
N ALA A 83 2.84 -0.97 7.52
CA ALA A 83 2.38 -1.25 8.87
C ALA A 83 2.20 -2.77 8.96
N VAL A 84 2.89 -3.39 9.92
CA VAL A 84 2.71 -4.82 10.19
C VAL A 84 1.33 -4.95 10.83
N ASP A 85 0.33 -5.22 10.00
CA ASP A 85 -0.98 -5.66 10.46
C ASP A 85 -0.80 -6.84 11.42
N THR A 86 -1.61 -6.88 12.47
CA THR A 86 -1.36 -7.62 13.72
C THR A 86 -1.01 -9.07 13.40
N GLY A 87 0.30 -9.36 13.42
CA GLY A 87 0.90 -10.42 12.60
C GLY A 87 0.12 -11.72 12.69
N GLY A 88 -0.54 -12.09 11.57
CA GLY A 88 -1.63 -13.06 11.53
C GLY A 88 -1.40 -14.23 12.48
N ASN A 89 -2.18 -14.26 13.57
CA ASN A 89 -1.98 -15.20 14.67
C ASN A 89 -1.90 -16.61 14.12
N TRP A 90 -0.81 -17.33 14.45
CA TRP A 90 -0.65 -18.72 14.02
C TRP A 90 -1.82 -19.54 14.56
N THR A 91 -2.73 -19.92 13.66
CA THR A 91 -3.78 -20.88 13.97
C THR A 91 -3.28 -22.28 13.62
N ASN A 92 -3.74 -23.29 14.35
CA ASN A 92 -3.36 -24.67 14.09
C ASN A 92 -4.16 -25.21 12.90
N GLU A 93 -3.76 -24.78 11.70
CA GLU A 93 -4.46 -25.05 10.46
C GLU A 93 -4.38 -26.54 10.08
N SER A 94 -5.53 -27.08 9.67
CA SER A 94 -5.62 -28.42 9.12
C SER A 94 -6.49 -28.39 7.87
N TYR A 95 -6.07 -29.12 6.84
CA TYR A 95 -6.86 -29.29 5.64
C TYR A 95 -6.79 -30.73 5.14
N VAL A 96 -7.90 -31.17 4.54
CA VAL A 96 -7.99 -32.38 3.74
C VAL A 96 -8.62 -32.01 2.40
N LYS A 97 -8.05 -32.49 1.31
CA LYS A 97 -8.62 -32.40 -0.04
C LYS A 97 -8.74 -33.81 -0.58
N ALA A 98 -9.90 -34.15 -1.11
CA ALA A 98 -10.14 -35.37 -1.86
C ALA A 98 -10.66 -34.99 -3.25
N GLY A 99 -10.37 -35.81 -4.25
CA GLY A 99 -10.81 -35.60 -5.63
C GLY A 99 -10.75 -36.88 -6.45
N PHE A 100 -11.45 -36.88 -7.59
CA PHE A 100 -11.47 -38.01 -8.51
C PHE A 100 -11.46 -37.52 -9.96
N GLY A 101 -10.48 -37.97 -10.74
CA GLY A 101 -10.29 -37.59 -12.14
C GLY A 101 -10.76 -38.64 -13.16
N ASN A 102 -10.87 -38.20 -14.41
CA ASN A 102 -11.44 -38.91 -15.56
C ASN A 102 -10.82 -40.31 -15.81
N PHE A 103 -9.50 -40.46 -15.59
CA PHE A 103 -8.76 -41.71 -15.80
C PHE A 103 -8.73 -42.58 -14.53
N LYS A 104 -9.90 -42.77 -13.89
CA LYS A 104 -10.06 -43.39 -12.56
C LYS A 104 -8.99 -42.89 -11.59
N THR A 105 -8.91 -41.58 -11.42
CA THR A 105 -7.75 -40.91 -10.80
C THR A 105 -8.08 -40.46 -9.37
N PRO A 106 -8.04 -41.32 -8.33
CA PRO A 106 -8.23 -40.88 -6.96
C PRO A 106 -7.07 -39.99 -6.51
N PHE A 107 -7.42 -38.90 -5.84
CA PHE A 107 -6.50 -37.94 -5.24
C PHE A 107 -6.90 -37.69 -3.80
N VAL A 108 -5.92 -37.75 -2.89
CA VAL A 108 -6.06 -37.29 -1.51
C VAL A 108 -4.82 -36.51 -1.08
N GLN A 109 -5.03 -35.40 -0.39
CA GLN A 109 -3.99 -34.57 0.20
C GLN A 109 -4.43 -34.14 1.60
N LEU A 110 -3.54 -34.22 2.58
CA LEU A 110 -3.73 -33.74 3.94
C LEU A 110 -2.54 -32.87 4.36
N GLY A 111 -2.83 -31.82 5.11
CA GLY A 111 -1.82 -30.99 5.75
C GLY A 111 -2.28 -30.60 7.15
N LEU A 112 -1.41 -30.77 8.14
CA LEU A 112 -1.65 -30.43 9.54
C LEU A 112 -0.47 -29.56 10.02
N SER A 113 -0.76 -28.33 10.45
CA SER A 113 0.21 -27.37 10.97
C SER A 113 -0.13 -27.07 12.43
N VAL A 114 0.79 -27.38 13.35
CA VAL A 114 0.58 -27.20 14.80
C VAL A 114 1.78 -26.49 15.44
N GLY A 115 1.53 -25.51 16.31
CA GLY A 115 2.61 -24.72 16.93
C GLY A 115 2.14 -23.43 17.60
N ASP A 116 3.09 -22.54 17.89
CA ASP A 116 2.84 -21.16 18.34
C ASP A 116 3.24 -20.11 17.28
N GLY A 117 3.79 -20.55 16.13
CA GLY A 117 4.26 -19.71 15.04
C GLY A 117 5.49 -18.85 15.33
N GLN A 118 6.06 -18.91 16.54
CA GLN A 118 7.12 -17.99 16.99
C GLN A 118 8.34 -18.68 17.62
N ARG A 119 8.14 -19.80 18.30
CA ARG A 119 9.16 -20.59 19.01
C ARG A 119 9.16 -22.05 18.58
N ALA A 120 8.01 -22.62 18.22
CA ALA A 120 7.91 -24.00 17.79
C ALA A 120 6.76 -24.22 16.79
N GLY A 121 6.99 -25.06 15.80
CA GLY A 121 5.93 -25.55 14.94
C GLY A 121 6.31 -26.83 14.19
N ILE A 122 5.31 -27.68 13.98
CA ILE A 122 5.40 -28.96 13.27
C ILE A 122 4.35 -28.94 12.16
N ASN A 123 4.77 -29.28 10.94
CA ASN A 123 3.91 -29.38 9.77
C ASN A 123 4.01 -30.80 9.21
N LEU A 124 2.93 -31.56 9.31
CA LEU A 124 2.79 -32.88 8.69
C LEU A 124 2.04 -32.73 7.37
N TYR A 125 2.55 -33.35 6.31
CA TYR A 125 2.00 -33.33 4.97
C TYR A 125 1.90 -34.76 4.42
N GLY A 126 0.77 -35.08 3.82
CA GLY A 126 0.56 -36.33 3.09
C GLY A 126 -0.17 -36.09 1.78
N GLN A 127 0.24 -36.78 0.73
CA GLN A 127 -0.40 -36.75 -0.57
C GLN A 127 -0.33 -38.14 -1.20
N HIS A 128 -1.44 -38.63 -1.72
CA HIS A 128 -1.48 -39.78 -2.61
C HIS A 128 -2.31 -39.46 -3.85
N VAL A 129 -1.80 -39.84 -5.02
CA VAL A 129 -2.53 -39.81 -6.28
C VAL A 129 -2.20 -41.07 -7.06
N SER A 130 -3.21 -41.70 -7.67
CA SER A 130 -3.01 -42.76 -8.66
C SER A 130 -3.92 -42.53 -9.85
N SER A 131 -3.62 -43.16 -10.99
CA SER A 131 -4.34 -42.99 -12.25
C SER A 131 -4.23 -44.24 -13.12
N LYS A 132 -5.32 -44.62 -13.79
CA LYS A 132 -5.43 -45.75 -14.73
C LYS A 132 -5.83 -45.22 -16.12
N GLY A 133 -4.87 -45.14 -17.01
CA GLY A 133 -5.04 -44.56 -18.35
C GLY A 133 -5.90 -45.40 -19.32
N LYS A 134 -5.97 -44.94 -20.58
CA LYS A 134 -6.67 -45.64 -21.67
C LYS A 134 -5.75 -46.53 -22.51
N ILE A 135 -4.44 -46.29 -22.46
CA ILE A 135 -3.43 -47.08 -23.16
C ILE A 135 -3.01 -48.24 -22.23
N GLN A 136 -2.66 -49.39 -22.80
CA GLN A 136 -2.10 -50.52 -22.04
C GLN A 136 -0.87 -50.08 -21.25
N PHE A 137 -0.77 -50.49 -19.98
CA PHE A 137 0.28 -50.10 -19.05
C PHE A 137 0.40 -48.59 -18.76
N GLN A 138 -0.62 -47.78 -19.06
CA GLN A 138 -0.65 -46.35 -18.72
C GLN A 138 -1.10 -46.12 -17.28
N ASP A 139 -0.43 -46.78 -16.33
CA ASP A 139 -0.76 -46.75 -14.90
C ASP A 139 0.34 -46.02 -14.11
N TYR A 140 -0.09 -45.19 -13.16
CA TYR A 140 0.79 -44.33 -12.37
C TYR A 140 0.27 -44.20 -10.93
N SER A 141 1.18 -44.14 -9.96
CA SER A 141 0.89 -43.93 -8.55
C SER A 141 2.02 -43.14 -7.89
N ARG A 142 1.68 -42.08 -7.14
CA ARG A 142 2.62 -41.24 -6.41
C ARG A 142 2.13 -40.97 -4.99
N THR A 143 2.94 -41.36 -4.02
CA THR A 143 2.75 -41.09 -2.59
C THR A 143 3.88 -40.19 -2.12
N ASN A 144 3.55 -39.07 -1.47
CA ASN A 144 4.52 -38.13 -0.89
C ASN A 144 4.11 -37.83 0.55
N ALA A 145 4.96 -38.19 1.51
CA ALA A 145 4.76 -37.94 2.93
C ALA A 145 5.93 -37.10 3.46
N GLU A 146 5.66 -36.11 4.31
CA GLU A 146 6.67 -35.19 4.80
C GLU A 146 6.34 -34.61 6.17
N LEU A 147 7.35 -34.54 7.03
CA LEU A 147 7.33 -33.93 8.35
C LEU A 147 8.37 -32.80 8.36
N ASN A 148 7.92 -31.57 8.54
CA ASN A 148 8.79 -30.41 8.79
C ASN A 148 8.61 -29.97 10.25
N ALA A 149 9.68 -29.61 10.94
CA ALA A 149 9.63 -29.02 12.26
C ALA A 149 10.62 -27.86 12.38
N PHE A 150 10.22 -26.79 13.07
CA PHE A 150 11.11 -25.68 13.42
C PHE A 150 11.07 -25.41 14.93
N PHE A 151 12.20 -24.99 15.48
CA PHE A 151 12.33 -24.60 16.88
C PHE A 151 13.28 -23.41 17.03
N LYS A 152 12.79 -22.30 17.60
CA LYS A 152 13.51 -21.05 17.82
C LYS A 152 13.70 -20.80 19.31
N SER A 153 14.96 -20.66 19.71
CA SER A 153 15.37 -20.32 21.07
C SER A 153 16.22 -19.04 21.05
N GLY A 154 15.65 -17.94 21.56
CA GLY A 154 16.29 -16.62 21.52
C GLY A 154 16.63 -16.18 20.09
N ASN A 155 17.93 -16.03 19.82
CA ASN A 155 18.45 -15.62 18.51
C ASN A 155 18.74 -16.79 17.54
N ILE A 156 18.54 -18.04 17.98
CA ILE A 156 18.84 -19.26 17.21
C ILE A 156 17.55 -19.92 16.73
N GLU A 157 17.56 -20.45 15.51
CA GLU A 157 16.48 -21.25 14.95
C GLU A 157 16.99 -22.52 14.27
N TRP A 158 16.47 -23.66 14.71
CA TRP A 158 16.65 -24.98 14.11
C TRP A 158 15.48 -25.33 13.20
N ASN A 159 15.78 -25.96 12.06
CA ASN A 159 14.82 -26.48 11.10
C ASN A 159 15.18 -27.94 10.78
N ALA A 160 14.22 -28.84 10.87
CA ALA A 160 14.35 -30.25 10.47
C ALA A 160 13.25 -30.60 9.46
N ARG A 161 13.58 -31.38 8.43
CA ARG A 161 12.62 -31.92 7.46
C ARG A 161 12.99 -33.37 7.13
N LEU A 162 12.01 -34.25 7.25
CA LEU A 162 12.09 -35.66 6.89
C LEU A 162 10.94 -35.96 5.94
N GLY A 163 11.18 -36.63 4.82
CA GLY A 163 10.11 -36.99 3.89
C GLY A 163 10.45 -38.21 3.03
N GLY A 164 9.42 -38.86 2.54
CA GLY A 164 9.49 -39.98 1.61
C GLY A 164 8.61 -39.71 0.40
N LEU A 165 9.16 -39.90 -0.79
CA LEU A 165 8.45 -39.91 -2.07
C LEU A 165 8.55 -41.31 -2.65
N GLN A 166 7.41 -41.88 -3.04
CA GLN A 166 7.34 -43.10 -3.82
C GLN A 166 6.58 -42.81 -5.11
N GLU A 167 7.15 -43.20 -6.25
CA GLU A 167 6.52 -43.12 -7.57
C GLU A 167 6.61 -44.49 -8.23
N ASN A 168 5.46 -45.15 -8.42
CA ASN A 168 5.34 -46.42 -9.12
C ASN A 168 4.65 -46.17 -10.46
N TYR A 169 5.26 -46.52 -11.58
CA TYR A 169 4.70 -46.32 -12.91
C TYR A 169 5.19 -47.35 -13.91
N ASN A 170 4.32 -47.74 -14.84
CA ASN A 170 4.70 -48.67 -15.90
C ASN A 170 5.17 -47.90 -17.14
N LYS A 171 6.19 -48.42 -17.83
CA LYS A 171 6.59 -47.97 -19.17
C LYS A 171 5.49 -48.34 -20.17
N TYR A 172 5.10 -47.41 -21.03
CA TYR A 172 4.04 -47.60 -22.03
C TYR A 172 4.39 -46.95 -23.37
N GLY A 173 3.58 -47.23 -24.40
CA GLY A 173 3.74 -46.62 -25.74
C GLY A 173 4.66 -47.39 -26.70
N PHE A 174 4.92 -48.68 -26.45
CA PHE A 174 5.78 -49.52 -27.28
C PHE A 174 5.32 -49.61 -28.74
N LEU A 175 6.30 -49.66 -29.66
CA LEU A 175 6.10 -49.83 -31.10
C LEU A 175 7.03 -50.94 -31.63
N PRO A 176 6.53 -51.88 -32.46
CA PRO A 176 5.14 -52.09 -32.83
C PRO A 176 4.27 -52.56 -31.65
N LYS A 177 2.95 -52.32 -31.72
CA LYS A 177 1.97 -52.66 -30.66
C LYS A 177 1.77 -54.18 -30.44
N THR A 178 2.46 -55.02 -31.20
CA THR A 178 2.49 -56.48 -31.03
C THR A 178 3.52 -56.95 -30.00
N LEU A 179 4.38 -56.05 -29.50
CA LEU A 179 5.32 -56.35 -28.42
C LEU A 179 4.57 -56.53 -27.09
N ILE A 180 4.54 -57.77 -26.59
CA ILE A 180 4.05 -58.12 -25.26
C ILE A 180 5.27 -58.25 -24.34
N PHE A 181 5.30 -57.46 -23.27
CA PHE A 181 6.32 -57.51 -22.23
C PHE A 181 5.72 -58.06 -20.92
N PRO A 182 6.47 -58.84 -20.12
CA PRO A 182 6.07 -59.19 -18.76
C PRO A 182 6.09 -57.94 -17.88
N GLU A 183 5.12 -57.81 -16.96
CA GLU A 183 4.88 -56.58 -16.20
C GLU A 183 6.10 -56.15 -15.37
N ASP A 184 6.85 -57.10 -14.79
CA ASP A 184 8.09 -56.86 -14.04
C ASP A 184 9.20 -56.17 -14.85
N SER A 185 9.17 -56.23 -16.19
CA SER A 185 10.17 -55.58 -17.06
C SER A 185 9.83 -54.12 -17.38
N ILE A 186 8.58 -53.73 -17.19
CA ILE A 186 8.04 -52.42 -17.56
C ILE A 186 7.63 -51.57 -16.35
N ASP A 187 7.30 -52.18 -15.22
CA ASP A 187 7.14 -51.50 -13.94
C ASP A 187 8.43 -50.78 -13.51
N VAL A 188 8.27 -49.61 -12.89
CA VAL A 188 9.32 -48.78 -12.35
C VAL A 188 8.85 -48.25 -11.00
N LYS A 189 9.48 -48.74 -9.93
CA LYS A 189 9.28 -48.24 -8.56
C LYS A 189 10.46 -47.38 -8.15
N LEU A 190 10.24 -46.07 -8.08
CA LEU A 190 11.19 -45.10 -7.53
C LEU A 190 10.80 -44.80 -6.08
N GLN A 191 11.78 -44.76 -5.20
CA GLN A 191 11.61 -44.37 -3.81
C GLN A 191 12.76 -43.44 -3.42
N THR A 192 12.43 -42.27 -2.88
CA THR A 192 13.38 -41.21 -2.54
C THR A 192 13.11 -40.68 -1.15
N TRP A 193 14.11 -40.78 -0.29
CA TRP A 193 14.12 -40.28 1.09
C TRP A 193 14.83 -38.93 1.16
N ARG A 194 14.18 -37.97 1.79
CA ARG A 194 14.65 -36.59 1.94
C ARG A 194 14.90 -36.28 3.40
N GLY A 195 16.15 -36.00 3.74
CA GLY A 195 16.56 -35.52 5.06
C GLY A 195 17.16 -34.13 4.96
N ARG A 196 16.78 -33.20 5.84
CA ARG A 196 17.38 -31.87 5.93
C ARG A 196 17.44 -31.43 7.38
N ILE A 197 18.61 -30.94 7.81
CA ILE A 197 18.80 -30.25 9.08
C ILE A 197 19.49 -28.93 8.78
N ALA A 198 18.91 -27.82 9.24
CA ALA A 198 19.46 -26.49 9.07
C ALA A 198 19.37 -25.69 10.38
N PHE A 199 20.31 -24.78 10.58
CA PHE A 199 20.46 -23.96 11.77
C PHE A 199 20.81 -22.54 11.34
N ARG A 200 20.15 -21.51 11.88
CA ARG A 200 20.41 -20.11 11.54
C ARG A 200 20.33 -19.19 12.75
N ASN A 201 20.98 -18.02 12.68
CA ASN A 201 20.59 -16.90 13.53
C ASN A 201 19.44 -16.10 12.92
N VAL A 202 18.57 -15.57 13.80
CA VAL A 202 17.37 -14.82 13.43
C VAL A 202 17.70 -13.34 13.22
N ASN A 203 18.46 -12.76 14.14
CA ASN A 203 19.07 -11.43 14.04
C ASN A 203 20.58 -11.57 13.91
N ARG A 204 21.23 -10.62 13.23
CA ARG A 204 22.69 -10.51 13.16
C ARG A 204 23.31 -10.51 14.57
N THR A 205 24.50 -11.07 14.70
CA THR A 205 25.30 -10.91 15.94
C THR A 205 25.77 -9.47 16.10
N ASP A 206 26.33 -9.12 17.26
CA ASP A 206 26.88 -7.79 17.54
C ASP A 206 28.05 -7.41 16.60
N LEU A 207 28.68 -8.42 15.99
CA LEU A 207 29.70 -8.28 14.93
C LEU A 207 29.09 -8.13 13.52
N GLY A 208 27.77 -8.01 13.40
CA GLY A 208 27.03 -7.91 12.13
C GLY A 208 26.86 -9.23 11.36
N ILE A 209 27.34 -10.36 11.90
CA ILE A 209 27.44 -11.64 11.18
C ILE A 209 26.08 -12.35 11.14
N SER A 210 25.81 -13.03 10.02
CA SER A 210 24.74 -14.02 9.89
C SER A 210 25.30 -15.36 9.38
N TYR A 211 24.74 -16.46 9.87
CA TYR A 211 25.09 -17.83 9.52
C TYR A 211 23.81 -18.64 9.29
N ALA A 212 23.85 -19.56 8.32
CA ALA A 212 22.74 -20.46 8.02
C ALA A 212 23.26 -21.82 7.47
N PRO A 213 24.10 -22.58 8.21
CA PRO A 213 24.51 -23.92 7.79
C PRO A 213 23.31 -24.85 7.59
N GLU A 214 23.37 -25.61 6.50
CA GLU A 214 22.38 -26.61 6.11
C GLU A 214 23.07 -27.89 5.65
N LEU A 215 22.55 -29.02 6.11
CA LEU A 215 22.82 -30.34 5.55
C LEU A 215 21.53 -30.86 4.91
N LYS A 216 21.61 -31.27 3.63
CA LYS A 216 20.52 -31.90 2.90
C LYS A 216 20.99 -33.22 2.28
N ILE A 217 20.15 -34.24 2.39
CA ILE A 217 20.28 -35.58 1.82
C ILE A 217 19.01 -35.86 1.00
N ASP A 218 19.17 -36.40 -0.20
CA ASP A 218 18.12 -36.81 -1.15
C ASP A 218 18.61 -38.12 -1.77
N VAL A 219 17.97 -39.25 -1.45
CA VAL A 219 18.38 -40.63 -1.84
C VAL A 219 17.13 -41.44 -2.21
#